data_AF-A0A0D0D9L6-F1
#
_entry.id   AF-A0A0D0D9L6-F1
#
_cell.length_a   1.000
_cell.length_b   1.000
_cell.length_c   1.000
_cell.angle_alpha   90.00
_cell.angle_beta   90.00
_cell.angle_gamma   90.00
#
_symmetry.space_group_name_H-M   'P 1'
#
loop_
_entity.id
_entity.type
_entity.pdbx_description
1 polymer ?
#
loop_
_entity_poly.entity_id
_entity_poly.type
_entity_poly.pdbx_seq_one_letter_code
_entity_poly.pdbx_strand_id
1 'polypeptide(L)'
;MKNLLTLLAAMTSLSAYTLVGVHATCAACPPSLGNLASTIRCVDNKGITFCNYEKAGITSRHCYYNNKGEIQIHSNALCQGKVQTTTCPSLCK
;
A
#
# COMPACT_ATOMS: atom_id res chain seq x y z
N MET A 1 6.35 -46.09 3.86
CA MET A 1 6.41 -45.00 2.85
C MET A 1 5.02 -44.37 2.70
N LYS A 2 4.66 -43.34 3.49
CA LYS A 2 3.33 -42.69 3.38
C LYS A 2 3.25 -41.25 3.94
N ASN A 3 4.22 -40.84 4.77
CA ASN A 3 4.22 -39.49 5.38
C ASN A 3 4.85 -38.40 4.50
N LEU A 4 5.61 -38.76 3.47
CA LEU A 4 6.31 -37.81 2.59
C LEU A 4 5.38 -37.10 1.60
N LEU A 5 4.39 -37.81 1.06
CA LEU A 5 3.44 -37.27 0.09
C LEU A 5 2.50 -36.23 0.72
N THR A 6 2.06 -36.47 1.96
CA THR A 6 1.20 -35.55 2.71
C THR A 6 1.94 -34.27 3.08
N LEU A 7 3.22 -34.38 3.45
CA LEU A 7 4.07 -33.23 3.76
C LEU A 7 4.33 -32.38 2.50
N LEU A 8 4.61 -33.01 1.36
CA LEU A 8 4.79 -32.29 0.09
C LEU A 8 3.52 -31.54 -0.32
N ALA A 9 2.34 -32.19 -0.22
CA ALA A 9 1.07 -31.55 -0.55
C ALA A 9 0.78 -30.32 0.35
N ALA A 10 1.09 -30.42 1.64
CA ALA A 10 0.96 -29.31 2.59
C ALA A 10 1.94 -28.16 2.30
N MET A 11 3.17 -28.46 1.87
CA MET A 11 4.11 -27.40 1.49
C MET A 11 3.74 -26.73 0.16
N THR A 12 3.28 -27.50 -0.83
CA THR A 12 2.82 -26.93 -2.11
C THR A 12 1.59 -26.04 -1.95
N SER A 13 0.67 -26.37 -1.04
CA SER A 13 -0.49 -25.51 -0.76
C SER A 13 -0.08 -24.23 -0.03
N LEU A 14 0.89 -24.29 0.87
CA LEU A 14 1.38 -23.12 1.62
C LEU A 14 2.16 -22.12 0.73
N SER A 15 2.96 -22.62 -0.20
CA SER A 15 3.74 -21.77 -1.14
C SER A 15 2.87 -21.00 -2.13
N ALA A 16 1.66 -21.46 -2.43
CA ALA A 16 0.73 -20.74 -3.30
C ALA A 16 0.14 -19.49 -2.62
N TYR A 17 0.03 -19.48 -1.29
CA TYR A 17 -0.50 -18.33 -0.54
C TYR A 17 0.51 -17.18 -0.39
N THR A 18 1.80 -17.43 -0.59
CA THR A 18 2.84 -16.40 -0.40
C THR A 18 3.25 -15.70 -1.70
N LEU A 19 2.90 -16.24 -2.88
CA LEU A 19 3.39 -15.71 -4.16
C LEU A 19 2.58 -14.54 -4.75
N VAL A 20 1.43 -14.19 -4.18
CA VAL A 20 0.52 -13.20 -4.80
C VAL A 20 0.81 -11.74 -4.37
N GLY A 21 1.82 -11.48 -3.54
CA GLY A 21 2.01 -10.15 -2.92
C GLY A 21 3.26 -9.36 -3.30
N VAL A 22 4.31 -9.98 -3.84
CA VAL A 22 5.66 -9.38 -3.81
C VAL A 22 5.96 -8.46 -5.01
N HIS A 23 5.18 -8.52 -6.09
CA HIS A 23 5.46 -7.77 -7.33
C HIS A 23 4.45 -6.64 -7.63
N ALA A 24 3.51 -6.37 -6.72
CA ALA A 24 2.56 -5.27 -6.94
C ALA A 24 3.26 -3.91 -6.78
N THR A 25 3.09 -3.04 -7.78
CA THR A 25 3.62 -1.67 -7.77
C THR A 25 2.53 -0.71 -7.28
N CYS A 26 2.87 0.13 -6.31
CA CYS A 26 1.98 1.11 -5.68
C CYS A 26 2.65 2.48 -5.61
N ALA A 27 1.88 3.53 -5.31
CA ALA A 27 2.43 4.84 -5.08
C ALA A 27 3.28 4.89 -3.80
N ALA A 28 4.36 5.68 -3.83
CA ALA A 28 5.09 6.08 -2.64
C ALA A 28 4.42 7.33 -2.05
N CYS A 29 4.15 7.32 -0.75
CA CYS A 29 3.72 8.53 -0.05
C CYS A 29 4.93 9.46 0.12
N PRO A 30 4.85 10.74 -0.30
CA PRO A 30 5.80 11.75 0.13
C PRO A 30 5.99 11.73 1.66
N PRO A 31 7.20 12.01 2.17
CA PRO A 31 7.45 11.99 3.62
C PRO A 31 6.66 13.08 4.37
N SER A 32 6.32 14.16 3.66
CA SER A 32 5.61 15.31 4.22
C SER A 32 4.68 15.96 3.20
N LEU A 33 3.59 16.54 3.69
CA LEU A 33 2.66 17.36 2.93
C LEU A 33 2.57 18.75 3.57
N GLY A 34 3.44 19.66 3.15
CA GLY A 34 3.65 20.94 3.83
C GLY A 34 4.22 20.71 5.24
N ASN A 35 3.50 21.16 6.27
CA ASN A 35 3.90 21.01 7.67
C ASN A 35 3.42 19.71 8.34
N LEU A 36 2.82 18.79 7.58
CA LEU A 36 2.30 17.51 8.08
C LEU A 36 3.25 16.37 7.71
N ALA A 37 3.50 15.46 8.65
CA ALA A 37 4.30 14.26 8.41
C ALA A 37 3.41 13.10 7.97
N SER A 38 3.90 12.24 7.07
CA SER A 38 3.17 11.02 6.73
C SER A 38 3.19 10.05 7.92
N THR A 39 2.02 9.67 8.41
CA THR A 39 1.89 8.77 9.56
C THR A 39 1.46 7.37 9.15
N ILE A 40 0.62 7.24 8.12
CA ILE A 40 0.07 5.97 7.66
C ILE A 40 0.16 5.87 6.15
N ARG A 41 0.58 4.69 5.68
CA ARG A 41 0.56 4.28 4.28
C ARG A 41 0.03 2.86 4.17
N CYS A 42 -1.04 2.67 3.39
CA CYS A 42 -1.60 1.35 3.09
C CYS A 42 -2.19 1.34 1.67
N VAL A 43 -2.57 0.16 1.18
CA VAL A 43 -3.22 0.00 -0.13
C VAL A 43 -4.59 -0.64 0.05
N ASP A 44 -5.58 -0.26 -0.76
CA ASP A 44 -6.88 -0.95 -0.78
C ASP A 44 -6.86 -2.17 -1.72
N ASN A 45 -7.95 -2.95 -1.73
CA ASN A 45 -8.10 -4.12 -2.61
C ASN A 45 -8.18 -3.75 -4.10
N LYS A 46 -8.29 -2.47 -4.45
CA LYS A 46 -8.31 -1.95 -5.82
C LYS A 46 -6.94 -1.41 -6.25
N GLY A 47 -5.92 -1.49 -5.40
CA GLY A 47 -4.57 -0.98 -5.67
C GLY A 47 -4.43 0.53 -5.45
N ILE A 48 -5.38 1.18 -4.79
CA ILE A 48 -5.29 2.60 -4.42
C ILE A 48 -4.45 2.71 -3.16
N THR A 49 -3.35 3.46 -3.26
CA THR A 49 -2.51 3.79 -2.13
C THR A 49 -3.12 4.95 -1.35
N PHE A 50 -3.36 4.73 -0.07
CA PHE A 50 -3.76 5.73 0.90
C PHE A 50 -2.55 6.28 1.64
N CYS A 51 -2.42 7.60 1.68
CA CYS A 51 -1.41 8.32 2.45
C CYS A 51 -2.10 9.25 3.45
N ASN A 52 -1.88 9.02 4.73
CA ASN A 52 -2.34 9.90 5.81
C ASN A 52 -1.22 10.84 6.26
N TYR A 53 -1.55 12.11 6.43
CA TYR A 53 -0.64 13.14 6.90
C TYR A 53 -1.22 13.86 8.11
N GLU A 54 -0.48 13.86 9.20
CA GLU A 54 -0.98 14.34 10.49
C GLU A 54 0.05 15.22 11.19
N LYS A 55 -0.46 16.10 12.05
CA LYS A 55 0.31 16.88 13.02
C LYS A 55 -0.61 17.19 14.19
N ALA A 56 -0.07 17.18 15.40
CA ALA A 56 -0.82 17.51 16.61
C ALA A 56 -1.53 18.87 16.44
N GLY A 57 -2.85 18.89 16.70
CA GLY A 57 -3.68 20.10 16.61
C GLY A 57 -4.12 20.51 15.20
N ILE A 58 -3.89 19.69 14.16
CA ILE A 58 -4.33 19.96 12.79
C ILE A 58 -5.17 18.80 12.26
N THR A 59 -6.20 19.10 11.45
CA THR A 59 -6.97 18.10 10.71
C THR A 59 -6.08 17.29 9.77
N SER A 60 -6.18 15.95 9.87
CA SER A 60 -5.47 15.02 8.99
C SER A 60 -5.76 15.29 7.52
N ARG A 61 -4.76 15.13 6.66
CA ARG A 61 -4.91 15.23 5.21
C ARG A 61 -4.66 13.89 4.56
N HIS A 62 -5.49 13.56 3.59
CA HIS A 62 -5.44 12.29 2.91
C HIS A 62 -5.12 12.49 1.43
N CYS A 63 -4.19 11.70 0.92
CA CYS A 63 -3.92 11.59 -0.51
C CYS A 63 -4.19 10.15 -0.95
N TYR A 64 -4.82 10.02 -2.12
CA TYR A 64 -5.12 8.74 -2.74
C TYR A 64 -4.43 8.69 -4.11
N TYR A 65 -3.68 7.62 -4.36
CA TYR A 65 -2.93 7.46 -5.60
C TYR A 65 -3.21 6.10 -6.23
N ASN A 66 -3.26 6.01 -7.55
CA ASN A 66 -3.33 4.72 -8.24
C ASN A 66 -1.95 4.03 -8.27
N ASN A 67 -1.89 2.84 -8.85
CA ASN A 67 -0.66 2.05 -9.02
C ASN A 67 0.39 2.70 -9.93
N LYS A 68 0.04 3.77 -10.67
CA LYS A 68 0.97 4.58 -11.47
C LYS A 68 1.49 5.82 -10.72
N GLY A 69 1.07 6.00 -9.47
CA GLY A 69 1.42 7.16 -8.66
C GLY A 69 0.60 8.42 -9.01
N GLU A 70 -0.51 8.30 -9.72
CA GLU A 70 -1.34 9.45 -10.12
C GLU A 70 -2.43 9.73 -9.08
N ILE A 71 -2.59 11.00 -8.74
CA ILE A 71 -3.57 11.47 -7.75
C ILE A 71 -5.00 11.13 -8.16
N GLN A 72 -5.84 10.76 -7.18
CA GLN A 72 -7.26 10.49 -7.37
C GLN A 72 -8.12 11.68 -6.93
N ILE A 73 -9.33 11.79 -7.48
CA ILE A 73 -10.24 12.94 -7.32
C ILE A 73 -10.63 13.27 -5.86
N HIS A 74 -10.61 12.29 -4.96
CA HIS A 74 -10.96 12.47 -3.54
C HIS A 74 -9.76 12.85 -2.64
N SER A 75 -8.60 13.12 -3.24
CA SER A 75 -7.41 13.55 -2.52
C SER A 75 -7.51 15.00 -2.08
N ASN A 76 -6.78 15.35 -1.02
CA ASN A 76 -6.62 16.74 -0.63
C ASN A 76 -5.96 17.56 -1.75
N ALA A 77 -6.39 18.80 -1.95
CA ALA A 77 -5.89 19.68 -3.02
C ALA A 77 -4.38 19.97 -2.94
N LEU A 78 -3.75 19.76 -1.78
CA LEU A 78 -2.33 19.98 -1.58
C LEU A 78 -1.46 18.78 -1.97
N CYS A 79 -2.07 17.63 -2.23
CA CYS A 79 -1.38 16.43 -2.67
C CYS A 79 -0.69 16.65 -4.02
N GLN A 80 0.45 15.99 -4.22
CA GLN A 80 1.18 16.07 -5.47
C GLN A 80 0.38 15.38 -6.58
N GLY A 81 0.39 15.92 -7.80
CA GLY A 81 -0.37 15.32 -8.91
C GLY A 81 0.16 13.94 -9.31
N LYS A 82 1.47 13.72 -9.14
CA LYS A 82 2.14 12.46 -9.45
C LYS A 82 3.28 12.21 -8.46
N VAL A 83 3.41 10.97 -8.01
CA VAL A 83 4.47 10.52 -7.09
C VAL A 83 5.23 9.34 -7.68
N GLN A 84 6.38 9.01 -7.09
CA GLN A 84 7.13 7.82 -7.45
C GLN A 84 6.35 6.55 -7.06
N THR A 85 6.67 5.44 -7.70
CA THR A 85 6.10 4.13 -7.39
C THR A 85 7.12 3.24 -6.67
N THR A 86 6.63 2.31 -5.88
CA THR A 86 7.42 1.38 -5.06
C THR A 86 6.61 0.10 -4.80
N THR A 87 7.18 -0.86 -4.09
CA THR A 87 6.47 -2.06 -3.66
C THR A 87 5.25 -1.71 -2.81
N CYS A 88 4.13 -2.38 -3.07
CA CYS A 88 2.90 -2.15 -2.32
C CYS A 88 3.06 -2.37 -0.81
N PRO A 89 2.52 -1.46 0.02
CA PRO A 89 2.45 -1.65 1.47
C PRO A 89 1.38 -2.72 1.82
N SER A 90 1.17 -2.97 3.11
CA SER A 90 0.07 -3.80 3.57
C SER A 90 -1.29 -3.20 3.20
N LEU A 91 -2.31 -4.07 3.17
CA LEU A 91 -3.70 -3.64 3.01
C LEU A 91 -4.13 -2.71 4.15
N CYS A 92 -5.01 -1.76 3.84
CA CYS A 92 -5.67 -0.95 4.86
C CYS A 92 -6.56 -1.85 5.73
N LYS A 93 -6.49 -1.66 7.06
CA LYS A 93 -7.28 -2.43 8.05
C LYS A 93 -8.59 -1.74 8.37
#